data_AF-A0A528A4X1-F1
#
_entry.id   AF-A0A528A4X1-F1
#
_cell.length_a   1.000
_cell.length_b   1.000
_cell.length_c   1.000
_cell.angle_alpha   90.00
_cell.angle_beta   90.00
_cell.angle_gamma   90.00
#
_symmetry.space_group_name_H-M   'P 1'
#
loop_
_entity.id
_entity.type
_entity.pdbx_description
1 polymer ?
#
loop_
_entity_poly.entity_id
_entity_poly.type
_entity_poly.pdbx_seq_one_letter_code
_entity_poly.pdbx_strand_id
1 'polypeptide(L)'
;MQAARPAVAPRSAGELRVRADAIREAREREQSEQREAERKRQEAEELRARRARLDAIMRRGETVWREVETEIERCNASGYDTAAGLLLDLKAIAEERETTGDFALRLQAIRERHSRKGRFIERLKPIE
;
A
#
# COMPACT_ATOMS: atom_id res chain seq x y z
N MET A 1 63.99 19.29 29.91
CA MET A 1 62.70 19.97 30.15
C MET A 1 61.60 19.04 29.66
N GLN A 2 60.76 18.49 30.54
CA GLN A 2 59.70 17.55 30.16
C GLN A 2 58.35 18.25 30.37
N ALA A 3 57.63 18.49 29.27
CA ALA A 3 56.34 19.15 29.27
C ALA A 3 55.30 18.25 29.94
N ALA A 4 54.74 18.71 31.06
CA ALA A 4 53.67 18.04 31.77
C ALA A 4 52.41 18.00 30.88
N ARG A 5 51.96 16.80 30.53
CA ARG A 5 50.62 16.59 29.96
C ARG A 5 49.60 16.86 31.06
N PRO A 6 48.59 17.72 30.86
CA PRO A 6 47.60 17.99 31.90
C PRO A 6 46.81 16.72 32.19
N ALA A 7 46.78 16.32 33.46
CA ALA A 7 45.95 15.24 33.97
C ALA A 7 44.49 15.68 33.88
N VAL A 8 43.72 15.01 33.02
CA VAL A 8 42.27 15.24 32.90
C VAL A 8 41.61 14.64 34.14
N ALA A 9 41.01 15.49 34.98
CA ALA A 9 40.28 15.06 36.17
C ALA A 9 39.18 14.05 35.79
N PRO A 10 38.96 12.97 36.57
CA PRO A 10 37.92 12.00 36.30
C PRO A 10 36.54 12.67 36.39
N ARG A 11 35.70 12.48 35.37
CA ARG A 11 34.36 13.07 35.29
C ARG A 11 33.49 12.56 36.43
N SER A 12 32.68 13.45 37.00
CA SER A 12 31.70 13.08 38.01
C SER A 12 30.60 12.19 37.42
N ALA A 13 30.02 11.31 38.24
CA ALA A 13 28.93 10.42 37.81
C ALA A 13 27.70 11.19 37.27
N GLY A 14 27.50 12.44 37.71
CA GLY A 14 26.46 13.34 37.20
C GLY A 14 26.73 13.81 35.76
N GLU A 15 27.96 14.21 35.45
CA GLU A 15 28.36 14.61 34.09
C GLU A 15 28.29 13.44 33.09
N LEU A 16 28.59 12.22 33.55
CA LEU A 16 28.43 11.03 32.73
C LEU A 16 26.96 10.73 32.43
N ARG A 17 26.04 10.96 33.39
CA ARG A 17 24.60 10.80 33.20
C ARG A 17 24.03 11.83 32.24
N VAL A 18 24.32 13.12 32.45
CA VAL A 18 23.88 14.20 31.54
C VAL A 18 24.35 13.94 30.10
N ARG A 19 25.59 13.46 29.93
CA ARG A 19 26.11 13.12 28.61
C ARG A 19 25.44 11.87 28.01
N ALA A 20 25.12 10.87 28.84
CA ALA A 20 24.41 9.67 28.38
C ALA A 20 22.96 10.00 27.98
N ASP A 21 22.28 10.87 28.72
CA ASP A 21 20.95 11.37 28.39
C ASP A 21 20.98 12.15 27.07
N ALA A 22 21.92 13.09 26.90
CA ALA A 22 22.06 13.85 25.67
C ALA A 22 22.33 12.95 24.43
N ILE A 23 23.12 11.88 24.59
CA ILE A 23 23.35 10.89 23.53
C ILE A 23 22.09 10.08 23.24
N ARG A 24 21.32 9.71 24.26
CA ARG A 24 20.05 8.98 24.08
C ARG A 24 19.03 9.83 23.35
N GLU A 25 18.83 11.07 23.79
CA GLU A 25 17.90 12.02 23.16
C GLU A 25 18.30 12.36 21.71
N ALA A 26 19.60 12.45 21.43
CA ALA A 26 20.09 12.63 20.05
C ALA A 26 19.76 11.41 19.18
N ARG A 27 19.97 10.18 19.69
CA ARG A 27 19.66 8.94 18.97
C ARG A 27 18.16 8.74 18.77
N GLU A 28 17.33 9.10 19.75
CA GLU A 28 15.88 8.99 19.65
C GLU A 28 15.31 9.94 18.60
N ARG A 29 15.83 11.18 18.52
CA ARG A 29 15.47 12.14 17.47
C ARG A 29 15.85 11.63 16.09
N GLU A 30 17.09 11.18 15.92
CA GLU A 30 17.56 10.65 14.64
C GLU A 30 16.79 9.39 14.20
N GLN A 31 16.45 8.48 15.14
CA GLN A 31 15.60 7.33 14.82
C GLN A 31 14.16 7.73 14.48
N SER A 32 13.61 8.76 15.12
CA SER A 32 12.28 9.27 14.81
C SER A 32 12.24 9.84 13.38
N GLU A 33 13.22 10.66 13.02
CA GLU A 33 13.36 11.26 11.70
C GLU A 33 13.57 10.19 10.62
N GLN A 34 14.38 9.17 10.89
CA GLN A 34 14.58 8.04 9.98
C GLN A 34 13.28 7.25 9.76
N ARG A 35 12.53 6.95 10.83
CA ARG A 35 11.24 6.25 10.72
C ARG A 35 10.21 7.06 9.94
N GLU A 36 10.17 8.38 10.12
CA GLU A 36 9.29 9.24 9.33
C GLU A 36 9.70 9.30 7.86
N ALA A 37 10.99 9.40 7.57
CA ALA A 37 11.50 9.37 6.21
C ALA A 37 11.24 8.02 5.53
N GLU A 38 11.38 6.91 6.26
CA GLU A 38 11.10 5.57 5.76
C GLU A 38 9.60 5.37 5.49
N ARG A 39 8.72 5.79 6.40
CA ARG A 39 7.26 5.77 6.17
C ARG A 39 6.87 6.55 4.92
N LYS A 40 7.38 7.77 4.75
CA LYS A 40 7.13 8.58 3.55
C LYS A 40 7.63 7.92 2.27
N ARG A 41 8.76 7.19 2.33
CA ARG A 41 9.28 6.43 1.19
C ARG A 41 8.39 5.24 0.85
N GLN A 42 7.96 4.48 1.86
CA GLN A 42 7.05 3.34 1.69
C GLN A 42 5.71 3.78 1.10
N GLU A 43 5.09 4.83 1.64
CA GLU A 43 3.83 5.38 1.10
C GLU A 43 3.97 5.83 -0.36
N ALA A 44 5.10 6.48 -0.70
CA ALA A 44 5.37 6.89 -2.08
C ALA A 44 5.59 5.69 -3.02
N GLU A 45 6.24 4.63 -2.53
CA GLU A 45 6.46 3.40 -3.29
C GLU A 45 5.16 2.63 -3.50
N GLU A 46 4.33 2.50 -2.46
CA GLU A 46 3.01 1.89 -2.55
C GLU A 46 2.11 2.64 -3.53
N LEU A 47 2.13 3.97 -3.50
CA LEU A 47 1.37 4.79 -4.45
C LEU A 47 1.87 4.58 -5.89
N ARG A 48 3.20 4.51 -6.10
CA ARG A 48 3.78 4.22 -7.42
C ARG A 48 3.43 2.82 -7.91
N ALA A 49 3.53 1.82 -7.04
CA ALA A 49 3.17 0.44 -7.34
C ALA A 49 1.67 0.30 -7.64
N ARG A 50 0.82 1.04 -6.93
CA ARG A 50 -0.61 1.14 -7.22
C ARG A 50 -0.84 1.73 -8.59
N ARG A 51 -0.26 2.90 -8.90
CA ARG A 51 -0.38 3.55 -10.22
C ARG A 51 0.11 2.65 -11.36
N ALA A 52 1.27 2.01 -11.20
CA ALA A 52 1.82 1.10 -12.22
C ALA A 52 0.89 -0.11 -12.46
N ARG A 53 0.26 -0.64 -11.41
CA ARG A 53 -0.76 -1.70 -11.54
C ARG A 53 -1.98 -1.22 -12.32
N LEU A 54 -2.51 -0.03 -12.01
CA LEU A 54 -3.65 0.54 -12.72
C LEU A 54 -3.31 0.82 -14.20
N ASP A 55 -2.12 1.36 -14.48
CA ASP A 55 -1.65 1.58 -15.86
C ASP A 55 -1.52 0.27 -16.66
N ALA A 56 -1.06 -0.80 -16.02
CA ALA A 56 -0.97 -2.11 -16.65
C ALA A 56 -2.36 -2.68 -16.98
N ILE A 57 -3.31 -2.53 -16.06
CA ILE A 57 -4.71 -2.94 -16.25
C ILE A 57 -5.35 -2.15 -17.41
N MET A 58 -5.12 -0.84 -17.45
CA MET A 58 -5.60 0.03 -18.51
C MET A 58 -5.12 -0.39 -19.90
N ARG A 59 -3.83 -0.73 -20.05
CA ARG A 59 -3.29 -1.20 -21.34
C ARG A 59 -3.90 -2.51 -21.81
N ARG A 60 -4.30 -3.36 -20.86
CA ARG A 60 -4.89 -4.67 -21.14
C ARG A 60 -6.39 -4.58 -21.45
N GLY A 61 -7.07 -3.54 -20.96
CA GLY A 61 -8.44 -3.16 -21.33
C GLY A 61 -9.41 -4.35 -21.24
N GLU A 62 -9.98 -4.74 -22.39
CA GLU A 62 -10.92 -5.87 -22.54
C GLU A 62 -10.35 -7.21 -22.04
N THR A 63 -9.03 -7.38 -22.01
CA THR A 63 -8.40 -8.60 -21.50
C THR A 63 -8.63 -8.78 -20.01
N VAL A 64 -8.65 -7.70 -19.22
CA VAL A 64 -8.89 -7.78 -17.78
C VAL A 64 -10.34 -8.15 -17.50
N TRP A 65 -11.28 -7.65 -18.29
CA TRP A 65 -12.68 -8.06 -18.22
C TRP A 65 -12.87 -9.56 -18.49
N ARG A 66 -12.14 -10.12 -19.48
CA ARG A 66 -12.11 -11.57 -19.73
C ARG A 66 -11.45 -12.37 -18.60
N GLU A 67 -10.43 -11.83 -17.95
CA GLU A 67 -9.81 -12.45 -16.78
C GLU A 67 -10.78 -12.52 -15.60
N VAL A 68 -11.52 -11.44 -15.33
CA VAL A 68 -12.60 -11.41 -14.34
C VAL A 68 -13.60 -12.54 -14.59
N GLU A 69 -14.11 -12.65 -15.82
CA GLU A 69 -15.03 -13.72 -16.23
C GLU A 69 -14.41 -15.11 -16.01
N THR A 70 -13.14 -15.29 -16.38
CA THR A 70 -12.42 -16.56 -16.20
C THR A 70 -12.29 -16.96 -14.73
N GLU A 71 -11.96 -16.01 -13.85
CA GLU A 71 -11.84 -16.27 -12.41
C GLU A 71 -13.20 -16.54 -11.76
N ILE A 72 -14.28 -15.94 -12.26
CA ILE A 72 -15.66 -16.26 -11.84
C ILE A 72 -16.06 -17.67 -12.29
N GLU A 73 -15.62 -18.11 -13.47
CA GLU A 73 -15.91 -19.46 -13.96
C GLU A 73 -15.18 -20.56 -13.22
N ARG A 74 -14.03 -20.27 -12.58
CA ARG A 74 -13.35 -21.22 -11.70
C ARG A 74 -14.16 -21.64 -10.48
N CYS A 75 -15.24 -20.93 -10.16
CA CYS A 75 -16.22 -21.27 -9.11
C CYS A 75 -15.62 -21.59 -7.73
N ASN A 76 -14.48 -20.98 -7.39
CA ASN A 76 -13.81 -21.19 -6.12
C ASN A 76 -13.61 -19.85 -5.39
N ALA A 77 -13.35 -19.91 -4.08
CA ALA A 77 -13.22 -18.71 -3.25
C ALA A 77 -12.10 -17.79 -3.75
N SER A 78 -10.91 -18.35 -4.03
CA SER A 78 -9.77 -17.59 -4.52
C SER A 78 -10.04 -16.89 -5.86
N GLY A 79 -10.78 -17.53 -6.77
CA GLY A 79 -11.17 -16.95 -8.05
C GLY A 79 -12.15 -15.80 -7.87
N TYR A 80 -13.13 -15.94 -6.98
CA TYR A 80 -14.04 -14.84 -6.66
C TYR A 80 -13.33 -13.66 -5.99
N ASP A 81 -12.39 -13.93 -5.09
CA ASP A 81 -11.62 -12.88 -4.43
C ASP A 81 -10.69 -12.17 -5.45
N THR A 82 -10.08 -12.92 -6.37
CA THR A 82 -9.29 -12.36 -7.48
C THR A 82 -10.15 -11.50 -8.42
N ALA A 83 -11.32 -12.00 -8.80
CA ALA A 83 -12.25 -11.27 -9.65
C ALA A 83 -12.73 -9.96 -9.00
N ALA A 84 -13.05 -10.00 -7.70
CA ALA A 84 -13.42 -8.81 -6.94
C ALA A 84 -12.28 -7.79 -6.87
N GLY A 85 -11.04 -8.23 -6.67
CA GLY A 85 -9.86 -7.36 -6.69
C GLY A 85 -9.66 -6.65 -8.04
N LEU A 86 -9.75 -7.40 -9.14
CA LEU A 86 -9.65 -6.83 -10.49
C LEU A 86 -10.78 -5.81 -10.77
N LEU A 87 -12.00 -6.07 -10.30
CA LEU A 87 -13.12 -5.14 -10.45
C LEU A 87 -12.95 -3.86 -9.63
N LEU A 88 -12.35 -3.93 -8.44
CA LEU A 88 -11.99 -2.76 -7.63
C LEU A 88 -10.93 -1.91 -8.33
N ASP A 89 -9.90 -2.52 -8.90
CA ASP A 89 -8.88 -1.80 -9.67
C ASP A 89 -9.48 -1.13 -10.90
N LEU A 90 -10.39 -1.82 -11.61
CA LEU A 90 -11.14 -1.25 -12.74
C LEU A 90 -12.05 -0.08 -12.32
N LYS A 91 -12.67 -0.14 -11.13
CA LYS A 91 -13.44 0.98 -10.56
C LYS A 91 -12.56 2.20 -10.34
N ALA A 92 -11.40 2.01 -9.69
CA ALA A 92 -10.45 3.09 -9.41
C ALA A 92 -9.96 3.77 -10.70
N ILE A 93 -9.69 2.98 -11.74
CA ILE A 93 -9.35 3.51 -13.08
C ILE A 93 -10.50 4.31 -13.69
N ALA A 94 -11.73 3.80 -13.57
CA ALA A 94 -12.89 4.46 -14.14
C ALA A 94 -13.21 5.79 -13.43
N GLU A 95 -12.98 5.87 -12.11
CA GLU A 95 -13.06 7.10 -11.33
C GLU A 95 -12.00 8.13 -11.77
N GLU A 96 -10.75 7.70 -12.00
CA GLU A 96 -9.66 8.58 -12.46
C GLU A 96 -9.91 9.13 -13.88
N ARG A 97 -10.60 8.36 -14.73
CA ARG A 97 -10.87 8.72 -16.14
C ARG A 97 -12.25 9.29 -16.40
N GLU A 98 -13.05 9.46 -15.35
CA GLU A 98 -14.46 9.87 -15.45
C GLU A 98 -15.32 8.94 -16.34
N THR A 99 -14.92 7.66 -16.48
CA THR A 99 -15.62 6.63 -17.26
C THR A 99 -16.44 5.69 -16.37
N THR A 100 -16.88 6.17 -15.20
CA THR A 100 -17.63 5.37 -14.21
C THR A 100 -18.93 4.80 -14.78
N GLY A 101 -19.56 5.48 -15.74
CA GLY A 101 -20.76 4.98 -16.43
C GLY A 101 -20.52 3.68 -17.20
N ASP A 102 -19.45 3.61 -17.99
CA ASP A 102 -19.09 2.41 -18.75
C ASP A 102 -18.72 1.25 -17.82
N PHE A 103 -18.03 1.56 -16.71
CA PHE A 103 -17.74 0.58 -15.67
C PHE A 103 -19.02 0.02 -15.05
N ALA A 104 -19.95 0.89 -14.65
CA ALA A 104 -21.21 0.47 -14.05
C ALA A 104 -22.03 -0.42 -15.01
N LEU A 105 -22.11 -0.06 -16.29
CA LEU A 105 -22.79 -0.87 -17.31
C LEU A 105 -22.19 -2.27 -17.43
N ARG A 106 -20.85 -2.37 -17.50
CA ARG A 106 -20.15 -3.65 -17.60
C ARG A 106 -20.28 -4.47 -16.32
N LEU A 107 -20.20 -3.84 -15.14
CA LEU A 107 -20.38 -4.49 -13.86
C LEU A 107 -21.80 -5.09 -13.72
N GLN A 108 -22.84 -4.35 -14.16
CA GLN A 108 -24.21 -4.86 -14.18
C GLN A 108 -24.35 -6.08 -15.09
N ALA A 109 -23.76 -6.06 -16.29
CA ALA A 109 -23.80 -7.21 -17.20
C ALA A 109 -23.15 -8.48 -16.58
N ILE A 110 -22.06 -8.32 -15.84
CA ILE A 110 -21.40 -9.42 -15.10
C ILE A 110 -22.30 -9.94 -13.98
N ARG A 111 -22.93 -9.05 -13.21
CA ARG A 111 -23.87 -9.42 -12.14
C ARG A 111 -25.06 -10.20 -12.67
N GLU A 112 -25.65 -9.76 -13.79
CA GLU A 112 -26.78 -10.45 -14.42
C GLU A 112 -26.38 -11.85 -14.87
N ARG A 113 -25.24 -11.97 -15.57
CA ARG A 113 -24.69 -13.24 -16.07
C ARG A 113 -24.39 -14.23 -14.95
N HIS A 114 -23.83 -13.76 -13.83
CA HIS A 114 -23.43 -14.60 -12.69
C HIS A 114 -24.37 -14.50 -11.50
N SER A 115 -25.59 -14.02 -11.71
CA SER A 115 -26.61 -13.83 -10.67
C SER A 115 -26.91 -15.10 -9.86
N ARG A 116 -26.76 -16.27 -10.49
CA ARG A 116 -26.94 -17.58 -9.85
C ARG A 116 -25.81 -17.94 -8.87
N LYS A 117 -24.66 -17.27 -8.92
CA LYS A 117 -23.49 -17.53 -8.08
C LYS A 117 -23.53 -16.64 -6.83
N GLY A 118 -24.42 -16.96 -5.88
CA GLY A 118 -24.68 -16.13 -4.69
C GLY A 118 -23.43 -15.68 -3.91
N ARG A 119 -22.46 -16.58 -3.70
CA ARG A 119 -21.19 -16.26 -3.02
C ARG A 119 -20.34 -15.23 -3.77
N PHE A 120 -20.42 -15.19 -5.09
CA PHE A 120 -19.75 -14.18 -5.90
C PHE A 120 -20.48 -12.84 -5.79
N ILE A 121 -21.82 -12.84 -5.88
CA ILE A 121 -22.63 -11.62 -5.71
C ILE A 121 -22.38 -10.97 -4.33
N GLU A 122 -22.22 -11.76 -3.27
CA GLU A 122 -21.85 -11.22 -1.94
C GLU A 122 -20.53 -10.46 -1.94
N ARG A 123 -19.55 -10.89 -2.74
CA ARG A 123 -18.23 -10.25 -2.87
C ARG A 123 -18.26 -8.99 -3.75
N LEU A 124 -19.32 -8.80 -4.54
CA LEU A 124 -19.52 -7.60 -5.36
C LEU A 124 -20.22 -6.45 -4.63
N LYS A 125 -20.93 -6.71 -3.53
CA LYS A 125 -21.59 -5.68 -2.71
C LYS A 125 -20.69 -4.49 -2.33
N PRO A 126 -19.41 -4.67 -1.92
CA PRO A 126 -18.55 -3.53 -1.58
C PRO A 126 -18.04 -2.74 -2.81
N ILE A 127 -18.31 -3.20 -4.03
CA ILE A 127 -17.83 -2.58 -5.28
C ILE A 127 -18.86 -1.57 -5.83
N GLU A 128 -20.08 -1.54 -5.28
CA GLU A 128 -21.14 -0.57 -5.62
C GLU A 128 -20.71 0.89 -5.37
#